data_AF-A0A3D3PJQ7-F1
#
_entry.id   AF-A0A3D3PJQ7-F1
#
_cell.length_a   1.000
_cell.length_b   1.000
_cell.length_c   1.000
_cell.angle_alpha   90.00
_cell.angle_beta   90.00
_cell.angle_gamma   90.00
#
_symmetry.space_group_name_H-M   'P 1'
#
loop_
_entity.id
_entity.type
_entity.pdbx_description
1 polymer ?
#
loop_
_entity_poly.entity_id
_entity_poly.type
_entity_poly.pdbx_seq_one_letter_code
_entity_poly.pdbx_strand_id
1 'polypeptide(L)'
;IDQIAALVDGIRKNPNSRRHIINAWNVAYLPDEGKKPAQNAAEGKMALPPCHVMYQFYVANGKLSCMLTQRSGDCFLGVPYNAASVAFLTHMVAQQCGLEVGELVHSFGDLHLYSNHLEQARLQLTRAPRALPRLIIRRKPDSIFDYRFDDFDIQGYEPHPHIPAPIAV
;
A
#
# COMPACT_ATOMS: atom_id res chain seq x y z
N ILE A 1 18.82 -8.60 1.07
CA ILE A 1 18.20 -8.64 -0.27
C ILE A 1 17.41 -7.35 -0.43
N ASP A 2 17.74 -6.54 -1.43
CA ASP A 2 16.96 -5.32 -1.74
C ASP A 2 15.91 -5.66 -2.81
N GLN A 3 14.68 -5.92 -2.37
CA GLN A 3 13.58 -6.28 -3.27
C GLN A 3 13.09 -5.10 -4.11
N ILE A 4 13.24 -3.86 -3.63
CA ILE A 4 12.76 -2.65 -4.32
C ILE A 4 13.70 -2.32 -5.49
N ALA A 5 15.01 -2.31 -5.25
CA ALA A 5 15.99 -2.11 -6.31
C ALA A 5 15.89 -3.22 -7.38
N ALA A 6 15.76 -4.48 -6.95
CA ALA A 6 15.58 -5.62 -7.84
C ALA A 6 14.28 -5.52 -8.67
N LEU A 7 13.20 -5.00 -8.08
CA LEU A 7 11.94 -4.76 -8.78
C LEU A 7 12.11 -3.72 -9.91
N VAL A 8 12.67 -2.55 -9.59
CA VAL A 8 12.84 -1.46 -10.57
C VAL A 8 13.76 -1.89 -11.71
N ASP A 9 14.90 -2.52 -11.38
CA ASP A 9 15.83 -3.05 -12.38
C ASP A 9 15.18 -4.16 -13.23
N GLY A 10 14.46 -5.07 -12.58
CA GLY A 10 13.75 -6.17 -13.20
C GLY A 10 12.71 -5.67 -14.21
N ILE A 11 11.89 -4.69 -13.83
CA ILE A 11 10.87 -4.10 -14.73
C ILE A 11 11.53 -3.45 -15.94
N ARG A 12 12.60 -2.67 -15.74
CA ARG A 12 13.31 -2.00 -16.85
C ARG A 12 13.93 -3.00 -17.83
N LYS A 13 14.51 -4.10 -17.34
CA LYS A 13 15.20 -5.10 -18.17
C LYS A 13 14.27 -6.14 -18.79
N ASN A 14 13.24 -6.56 -18.07
CA ASN A 14 12.30 -7.59 -18.50
C ASN A 14 10.88 -7.29 -18.00
N PRO A 15 10.19 -6.33 -18.61
CA PRO A 15 8.87 -5.89 -18.14
C PRO A 15 7.81 -7.00 -18.16
N ASN A 16 7.93 -7.96 -19.08
CA ASN A 16 7.00 -9.08 -19.23
C ASN A 16 7.23 -10.21 -18.22
N SER A 17 8.21 -10.07 -17.32
CA SER A 17 8.45 -11.06 -16.26
C SER A 17 7.23 -11.21 -15.35
N ARG A 18 6.87 -12.45 -15.06
CA ARG A 18 5.80 -12.81 -14.11
C ARG A 18 6.31 -12.91 -12.67
N ARG A 19 7.49 -12.35 -12.38
CA ARG A 19 8.22 -12.52 -11.11
C ARG A 19 8.57 -11.19 -10.43
N HIS A 20 7.97 -10.10 -10.87
CA HIS A 20 8.11 -8.78 -10.25
C HIS A 20 7.34 -8.75 -8.94
N ILE A 21 7.95 -9.29 -7.88
CA ILE A 21 7.32 -9.53 -6.59
C ILE A 21 8.12 -8.89 -5.47
N ILE A 22 7.43 -8.24 -4.54
CA ILE A 22 7.94 -7.88 -3.21
C ILE A 22 7.16 -8.69 -2.18
N ASN A 23 7.86 -9.35 -1.26
CA ASN A 23 7.24 -10.10 -0.17
C ASN A 23 7.74 -9.59 1.19
N ALA A 24 6.81 -9.22 2.06
CA ALA A 24 7.08 -8.75 3.41
C ALA A 24 7.07 -9.90 4.45
N TRP A 25 6.51 -11.05 4.10
CA TRP A 25 6.33 -12.17 5.01
C TRP A 25 7.60 -13.02 5.12
N ASN A 26 8.40 -12.73 6.15
CA ASN A 26 9.56 -13.53 6.47
C ASN A 26 9.30 -14.40 7.70
N VAL A 27 9.13 -15.70 7.48
CA VAL A 27 8.82 -16.71 8.50
C VAL A 27 9.84 -16.71 9.64
N ALA A 28 11.12 -16.48 9.34
CA ALA A 28 12.19 -16.47 10.34
C ALA A 28 12.05 -15.32 11.36
N TYR A 29 11.30 -14.27 11.04
CA TYR A 29 11.13 -13.08 11.87
C TYR A 29 9.72 -12.93 12.43
N LEU A 30 8.83 -13.91 12.28
CA LEU A 30 7.49 -13.84 12.84
C LEU A 30 7.55 -13.68 14.38
N PRO A 31 6.65 -12.86 14.95
CA PRO A 31 6.57 -12.68 16.39
C PRO A 31 6.05 -13.93 17.10
N ASP A 32 6.35 -14.01 18.38
CA ASP A 32 5.60 -14.82 19.33
C ASP A 32 4.37 -14.01 19.79
N GLU A 33 3.17 -14.54 19.52
CA GLU A 33 1.89 -13.90 19.87
C GLU A 33 1.64 -13.82 21.38
N GLY A 34 2.37 -14.61 22.19
CA GLY A 34 2.34 -14.52 23.65
C GLY A 34 3.16 -13.34 24.21
N LYS A 35 3.92 -12.62 23.36
CA LYS A 35 4.78 -11.50 23.77
C LYS A 35 4.22 -10.16 23.31
N LYS A 36 4.52 -9.10 24.07
CA LYS A 36 4.19 -7.73 23.65
C LYS A 36 4.99 -7.37 22.39
N PRO A 37 4.45 -6.52 21.48
CA PRO A 37 5.14 -6.11 20.26
C PRO A 37 6.57 -5.58 20.48
N ALA A 38 6.77 -4.78 21.53
CA ALA A 38 8.09 -4.23 21.88
C ALA A 38 9.11 -5.31 22.29
N GLN A 39 8.65 -6.42 22.89
CA GLN A 39 9.53 -7.53 23.26
C GLN A 39 9.96 -8.31 22.02
N ASN A 40 9.02 -8.60 21.11
CA ASN A 40 9.35 -9.20 19.82
C ASN A 40 10.39 -8.35 19.06
N ALA A 41 10.18 -7.04 18.99
CA ALA A 41 11.12 -6.12 18.34
C ALA A 41 12.52 -6.13 18.98
N ALA A 42 12.59 -6.11 20.32
CA ALA A 42 13.87 -6.16 21.05
C ALA A 42 14.64 -7.47 20.82
N GLU A 43 13.93 -8.57 20.55
CA GLU A 43 14.51 -9.88 20.21
C GLU A 43 14.82 -10.03 18.72
N GLY A 44 14.69 -8.95 17.94
CA GLY A 44 14.94 -8.95 16.49
C GLY A 44 13.84 -9.63 15.68
N LYS A 45 12.66 -9.89 16.25
CA LYS A 45 11.44 -10.32 15.54
C LYS A 45 10.61 -9.12 15.11
N MET A 46 9.65 -9.34 14.24
CA MET A 46 8.68 -8.30 13.85
C MET A 46 7.82 -7.95 15.06
N ALA A 47 7.59 -6.65 15.32
CA ALA A 47 6.69 -6.22 16.40
C ALA A 47 5.27 -6.76 16.20
N LEU A 48 4.81 -6.73 14.95
CA LEU A 48 3.57 -7.31 14.47
C LEU A 48 3.82 -7.96 13.09
N PRO A 49 3.15 -9.07 12.76
CA PRO A 49 3.29 -9.66 11.45
C PRO A 49 2.70 -8.73 10.37
N PRO A 50 3.33 -8.57 9.19
CA PRO A 50 2.84 -7.65 8.15
C PRO A 50 1.41 -7.96 7.72
N CYS A 51 0.54 -6.93 7.65
CA CYS A 51 -0.81 -7.08 7.11
C CYS A 51 -0.80 -7.18 5.58
N HIS A 52 -0.06 -6.30 4.92
CA HIS A 52 0.22 -6.33 3.48
C HIS A 52 1.41 -7.26 3.20
N VAL A 53 1.11 -8.45 2.68
CA VAL A 53 2.00 -9.60 2.64
C VAL A 53 2.85 -9.60 1.37
N MET A 54 2.21 -9.43 0.22
CA MET A 54 2.85 -9.62 -1.08
C MET A 54 2.32 -8.62 -2.10
N TYR A 55 3.24 -8.06 -2.88
CA TYR A 55 2.97 -7.15 -3.98
C TYR A 55 3.47 -7.81 -5.26
N GLN A 56 2.62 -7.88 -6.27
CA GLN A 56 3.01 -8.33 -7.61
C GLN A 56 2.78 -7.20 -8.61
N PHE A 57 3.80 -6.90 -9.41
CA PHE A 57 3.73 -5.88 -10.44
C PHE A 57 3.61 -6.52 -11.80
N TYR A 58 2.83 -5.89 -12.68
CA TYR A 58 2.55 -6.39 -14.01
C TYR A 58 2.61 -5.25 -15.03
N VAL A 59 3.32 -5.47 -16.13
CA VAL A 59 3.41 -4.50 -17.23
C VAL A 59 2.64 -5.02 -18.44
N ALA A 60 1.72 -4.22 -18.95
CA ALA A 60 1.04 -4.46 -20.21
C ALA A 60 0.70 -3.14 -20.91
N ASN A 61 0.86 -3.10 -22.23
CA ASN A 61 0.52 -1.92 -23.05
C ASN A 61 1.15 -0.62 -22.53
N GLY A 62 2.41 -0.67 -22.07
CA GLY A 62 3.12 0.48 -21.51
C GLY A 62 2.65 0.92 -20.12
N LYS A 63 1.74 0.18 -19.47
CA LYS A 63 1.18 0.49 -18.16
C LYS A 63 1.65 -0.49 -17.09
N LEU A 64 1.94 0.02 -15.90
CA LEU A 64 2.28 -0.75 -14.71
C LEU A 64 1.07 -0.88 -13.78
N SER A 65 0.61 -2.09 -13.56
CA SER A 65 -0.39 -2.44 -12.54
C SER A 65 0.29 -3.07 -11.32
N CYS A 66 -0.35 -2.98 -10.15
CA CYS A 66 0.07 -3.62 -8.92
C CYS A 66 -1.07 -4.42 -8.30
N MET A 67 -0.80 -5.65 -7.90
CA MET A 67 -1.67 -6.45 -7.04
C MET A 67 -1.08 -6.49 -5.63
N LEU A 68 -1.88 -6.12 -4.62
CA LEU A 68 -1.56 -6.31 -3.21
C LEU A 68 -2.38 -7.47 -2.64
N THR A 69 -1.72 -8.44 -2.01
CA THR A 69 -2.35 -9.42 -1.14
C THR A 69 -2.18 -9.00 0.32
N GLN A 70 -3.30 -8.74 1.00
CA GLN A 70 -3.35 -8.34 2.40
C GLN A 70 -4.05 -9.41 3.24
N ARG A 71 -3.33 -10.00 4.22
CA ARG A 71 -3.89 -11.08 5.05
C ARG A 71 -5.01 -10.62 5.98
N SER A 72 -4.98 -9.35 6.38
CA SER A 72 -5.87 -8.77 7.40
C SER A 72 -6.06 -7.29 7.08
N GLY A 73 -7.31 -6.89 6.83
CA GLY A 73 -7.70 -5.54 6.43
C GLY A 73 -8.80 -4.99 7.33
N ASP A 74 -8.43 -4.02 8.16
CA ASP A 74 -9.40 -3.15 8.83
C ASP A 74 -10.04 -2.24 7.75
N CYS A 75 -11.29 -2.53 7.43
CA CYS A 75 -12.02 -1.87 6.35
C CYS A 75 -12.20 -0.36 6.57
N PHE A 76 -12.28 0.10 7.83
CA PHE A 76 -12.56 1.50 8.13
C PHE A 76 -11.30 2.34 8.23
N LEU A 77 -10.27 1.86 8.93
CA LEU A 77 -9.02 2.59 9.08
C LEU A 77 -7.94 2.09 8.11
N GLY A 78 -7.55 0.82 8.20
CA GLY A 78 -6.39 0.29 7.49
C GLY A 78 -6.50 0.35 5.97
N VAL A 79 -7.59 -0.19 5.42
CA VAL A 79 -7.77 -0.37 3.97
C VAL A 79 -7.67 0.94 3.18
N PRO A 80 -8.35 2.04 3.55
CA PRO A 80 -8.19 3.32 2.86
C PRO A 80 -6.73 3.81 2.81
N TYR A 81 -6.00 3.71 3.93
CA TYR A 81 -4.57 4.08 3.98
C TYR A 81 -3.72 3.14 3.13
N ASN A 82 -3.99 1.84 3.16
CA ASN A 82 -3.25 0.86 2.38
C ASN A 82 -3.45 1.07 0.88
N ALA A 83 -4.70 1.27 0.43
CA ALA A 83 -5.01 1.54 -0.98
C ALA A 83 -4.28 2.79 -1.49
N ALA A 84 -4.30 3.88 -0.73
CA ALA A 84 -3.53 5.08 -1.06
C ALA A 84 -2.02 4.80 -1.11
N SER A 85 -1.46 4.16 -0.08
CA SER A 85 -0.03 3.85 -0.01
C SER A 85 0.46 3.02 -1.21
N VAL A 86 -0.30 1.98 -1.60
CA VAL A 86 0.07 1.15 -2.77
C VAL A 86 -0.12 1.91 -4.08
N ALA A 87 -1.12 2.78 -4.18
CA ALA A 87 -1.26 3.66 -5.34
C ALA A 87 -0.03 4.58 -5.49
N PHE A 88 0.44 5.21 -4.41
CA PHE A 88 1.67 6.02 -4.42
C PHE A 88 2.88 5.19 -4.87
N LEU A 89 3.09 4.01 -4.29
CA LEU A 89 4.18 3.12 -4.69
C LEU A 89 4.10 2.74 -6.17
N THR A 90 2.91 2.40 -6.66
CA THR A 90 2.68 2.03 -8.07
C THR A 90 3.01 3.18 -9.00
N HIS A 91 2.58 4.40 -8.66
CA HIS A 91 2.93 5.60 -9.42
C HIS A 91 4.44 5.87 -9.42
N MET A 92 5.11 5.73 -8.27
CA MET A 92 6.57 5.90 -8.16
C MET A 92 7.32 4.89 -9.02
N VAL A 93 6.97 3.60 -8.94
CA VAL A 93 7.61 2.55 -9.75
C VAL A 93 7.34 2.78 -11.24
N ALA A 94 6.12 3.14 -11.62
CA ALA A 94 5.77 3.46 -13.00
C ALA A 94 6.61 4.61 -13.54
N GLN A 95 6.70 5.73 -12.80
CA GLN A 95 7.51 6.88 -13.20
C GLN A 95 9.00 6.53 -13.30
N GLN A 96 9.53 5.75 -12.36
CA GLN A 96 10.91 5.26 -12.39
C GLN A 96 11.19 4.35 -13.59
N CYS A 97 10.22 3.57 -14.02
CA CYS A 97 10.35 2.66 -15.17
C CYS A 97 9.96 3.31 -16.51
N GLY A 98 9.51 4.57 -16.53
CA GLY A 98 9.05 5.23 -17.75
C GLY A 98 7.74 4.65 -18.28
N LEU A 99 6.89 4.15 -17.39
CA LEU A 99 5.60 3.53 -17.69
C LEU A 99 4.46 4.45 -17.26
N GLU A 100 3.31 4.27 -17.89
CA GLU A 100 2.04 4.80 -17.41
C GLU A 100 1.50 3.97 -16.23
N VAL A 101 0.54 4.51 -15.50
CA VAL A 101 -0.12 3.79 -14.40
C VAL A 101 -1.28 2.95 -14.94
N GLY A 102 -1.33 1.69 -14.52
CA GLY A 102 -2.40 0.75 -14.78
C GLY A 102 -3.36 0.65 -13.59
N GLU A 103 -3.65 -0.58 -13.19
CA GLU A 103 -4.64 -0.90 -12.17
C GLU A 103 -3.99 -1.22 -10.82
N LEU A 104 -4.73 -0.93 -9.75
CA LEU A 104 -4.47 -1.46 -8.42
C LEU A 104 -5.50 -2.55 -8.12
N VAL A 105 -5.03 -3.78 -7.90
CA VAL A 105 -5.86 -4.92 -7.52
C VAL A 105 -5.58 -5.27 -6.06
N HIS A 106 -6.56 -5.07 -5.18
CA HIS A 106 -6.40 -5.33 -3.74
C HIS A 106 -7.13 -6.62 -3.34
N SER A 107 -6.35 -7.65 -3.02
CA SER A 107 -6.84 -8.94 -2.55
C SER A 107 -6.74 -9.04 -1.03
N PHE A 108 -7.80 -9.54 -0.40
CA PHE A 108 -7.90 -9.66 1.06
C PHE A 108 -8.06 -11.12 1.49
N GLY A 109 -7.38 -11.47 2.58
CA GLY A 109 -7.67 -12.70 3.35
C GLY A 109 -8.85 -12.47 4.27
N ASP A 110 -8.60 -11.86 5.43
CA ASP A 110 -9.61 -11.39 6.36
C ASP A 110 -9.87 -9.89 6.14
N LEU A 111 -11.05 -9.55 5.64
CA LEU A 111 -11.54 -8.17 5.55
C LEU A 111 -12.63 -7.98 6.61
N HIS A 112 -12.39 -7.11 7.58
CA HIS A 112 -13.26 -6.94 8.74
C HIS A 112 -13.53 -5.48 9.07
N LEU A 113 -14.57 -5.27 9.87
CA LEU A 113 -14.93 -3.98 10.48
C LEU A 113 -15.00 -4.19 11.99
N TYR A 114 -14.25 -3.39 12.76
CA TYR A 114 -14.33 -3.46 14.22
C TYR A 114 -15.70 -2.96 14.72
N SER A 115 -16.21 -3.60 15.77
CA SER A 115 -17.53 -3.28 16.33
C SER A 115 -17.64 -1.86 16.87
N ASN A 116 -16.53 -1.28 17.35
CA ASN A 116 -16.43 0.11 17.80
C ASN A 116 -16.39 1.13 16.65
N HIS A 117 -16.44 0.69 15.38
CA HIS A 117 -16.50 1.55 14.18
C HIS A 117 -17.86 1.52 13.47
N LEU A 118 -18.85 0.81 14.00
CA LEU A 118 -20.14 0.62 13.33
C LEU A 118 -20.90 1.94 13.10
N GLU A 119 -20.85 2.87 14.04
CA GLU A 119 -21.51 4.17 13.90
C GLU A 119 -20.83 5.03 12.83
N GLN A 120 -19.49 5.04 12.83
CA GLN A 120 -18.66 5.75 11.86
C GLN A 120 -18.85 5.22 10.44
N ALA A 121 -18.90 3.90 10.28
CA ALA A 121 -19.18 3.25 9.00
C ALA A 121 -20.59 3.60 8.50
N ARG A 122 -21.61 3.56 9.36
CA ARG A 122 -22.97 3.98 8.98
C ARG A 122 -23.03 5.44 8.54
N LEU A 123 -22.36 6.34 9.26
CA LEU A 123 -22.25 7.75 8.87
C LEU A 123 -21.53 7.93 7.52
N GLN A 124 -20.46 7.18 7.27
CA GLN A 124 -19.75 7.23 5.98
C GLN A 124 -20.66 6.80 4.83
N LEU A 125 -21.48 5.76 5.03
CA LEU A 125 -22.41 5.22 4.03
C LEU A 125 -23.57 6.17 3.70
N THR A 126 -23.85 7.19 4.52
CA THR A 126 -24.85 8.22 4.17
C THR A 126 -24.31 9.27 3.19
N ARG A 127 -23.01 9.23 2.86
CA ARG A 127 -22.35 10.25 2.04
C ARG A 127 -22.17 9.74 0.62
N ALA A 128 -22.74 10.44 -0.35
CA ALA A 128 -22.49 10.16 -1.76
C ALA A 128 -20.99 10.39 -2.10
N PRO A 129 -20.33 9.46 -2.82
CA PRO A 129 -18.97 9.67 -3.31
C PRO A 129 -18.85 10.95 -4.14
N ARG A 130 -17.74 11.67 -4.00
CA ARG A 130 -17.38 12.83 -4.84
C ARG A 130 -16.38 12.41 -5.90
N ALA A 131 -16.03 13.33 -6.80
CA ALA A 131 -14.99 13.11 -7.80
C ALA A 131 -13.67 12.70 -7.12
N LEU A 132 -12.96 11.75 -7.73
CA LEU A 132 -11.64 11.33 -7.25
C LEU A 132 -10.62 12.45 -7.49
N PRO A 133 -9.65 12.63 -6.56
CA PRO A 133 -8.56 13.56 -6.78
C PRO A 133 -7.58 13.03 -7.83
N ARG A 134 -6.65 13.89 -8.24
CA ARG A 134 -5.52 13.50 -9.11
C ARG A 134 -4.20 13.62 -8.36
N LEU A 135 -3.44 12.54 -8.32
CA LEU A 135 -2.05 12.55 -7.86
C LEU A 135 -1.12 13.06 -8.98
N ILE A 136 -0.34 14.09 -8.68
CA ILE A 136 0.71 14.64 -9.53
C ILE A 136 2.06 14.41 -8.85
N ILE A 137 2.99 13.75 -9.54
CA ILE A 137 4.37 13.62 -9.08
C ILE A 137 5.23 14.63 -9.85
N ARG A 138 5.65 15.70 -9.16
CA ARG A 138 6.30 16.89 -9.72
C ARG A 138 7.71 16.63 -10.21
N ARG A 139 8.43 15.71 -9.58
CA ARG A 139 9.82 15.41 -9.88
C ARG A 139 10.01 13.91 -10.04
N LYS A 140 10.82 13.53 -11.02
CA LYS A 140 11.39 12.19 -11.12
C LYS A 140 12.86 12.24 -10.65
N PRO A 141 13.18 11.83 -9.41
CA PRO A 141 14.56 11.64 -8.97
C PRO A 141 15.25 10.50 -9.72
N ASP A 142 16.58 10.42 -9.59
CA ASP A 142 17.40 9.35 -10.18
C ASP A 142 17.11 7.97 -9.56
N SER A 143 16.80 7.94 -8.26
CA SER A 143 16.44 6.72 -7.53
C SER A 143 15.02 6.77 -6.97
N ILE A 144 14.37 5.61 -6.89
CA ILE A 144 13.09 5.46 -6.18
C ILE A 144 13.17 5.80 -4.69
N PHE A 145 14.37 5.81 -4.12
CA PHE A 145 14.60 6.14 -2.71
C PHE A 145 14.75 7.64 -2.47
N ASP A 146 14.89 8.45 -3.52
CA ASP A 146 15.17 9.88 -3.41
C ASP A 146 13.92 10.76 -3.55
N TYR A 147 12.73 10.16 -3.63
CA TYR A 147 11.48 10.91 -3.56
C TYR A 147 11.31 11.57 -2.19
N ARG A 148 10.76 12.79 -2.21
CA ARG A 148 10.48 13.59 -1.03
C ARG A 148 9.00 13.91 -0.97
N PHE A 149 8.52 14.25 0.22
CA PHE A 149 7.12 14.62 0.43
C PHE A 149 6.65 15.71 -0.54
N ASP A 150 7.47 16.75 -0.74
CA ASP A 150 7.16 17.88 -1.63
C ASP A 150 7.13 17.52 -3.13
N ASP A 151 7.54 16.30 -3.51
CA ASP A 151 7.42 15.85 -4.90
C ASP A 151 5.98 15.45 -5.25
N PHE A 152 5.09 15.33 -4.26
CA PHE A 152 3.72 14.84 -4.45
C PHE A 152 2.71 15.96 -4.23
N ASP A 153 1.79 16.11 -5.18
CA ASP A 153 0.67 17.05 -5.11
C ASP A 153 -0.64 16.32 -5.40
N ILE A 154 -1.65 16.55 -4.57
CA ILE A 154 -2.99 15.96 -4.72
C ILE A 154 -3.96 17.08 -5.09
N GLN A 155 -4.40 17.07 -6.35
CA GLN A 155 -5.27 18.11 -6.88
C GLN A 155 -6.73 17.68 -6.90
N GLY A 156 -7.63 18.64 -6.63
CA GLY A 156 -9.08 18.40 -6.63
C GLY A 156 -9.55 17.49 -5.51
N TYR A 157 -8.81 17.41 -4.40
CA TYR A 157 -9.24 16.62 -3.24
C TYR A 157 -10.26 17.40 -2.40
N GLU A 158 -11.53 17.10 -2.64
CA GLU A 158 -12.67 17.71 -1.93
C GLU A 158 -13.43 16.67 -1.08
N PRO A 159 -12.83 16.15 0.00
CA PRO A 159 -13.45 15.09 0.79
C PRO A 159 -14.64 15.61 1.60
N HIS A 160 -15.47 14.68 2.07
CA HIS A 160 -16.40 14.97 3.16
C HIS A 160 -15.64 15.20 4.49
N PRO A 161 -16.26 15.84 5.50
CA PRO A 161 -15.62 16.09 6.78
C PRO A 161 -15.07 14.82 7.45
N HIS A 162 -13.91 14.92 8.10
CA HIS A 162 -13.25 13.80 8.78
C HIS A 162 -14.21 13.08 9.76
N ILE A 163 -14.15 11.74 9.78
CA ILE A 163 -14.86 10.90 10.74
C ILE A 163 -13.82 10.32 11.71
N PRO A 164 -13.76 10.78 12.98
CA PRO A 164 -12.82 10.24 13.94
C PRO A 164 -13.23 8.82 14.37
N ALA A 165 -12.26 7.89 14.41
CA ALA A 165 -12.45 6.54 14.92
C ALA A 165 -11.22 6.10 15.74
N PRO A 166 -11.41 5.46 16.91
CA PRO A 166 -10.31 4.98 17.73
C PRO A 166 -9.68 3.71 17.14
N ILE A 167 -8.36 3.58 17.20
CA ILE A 167 -7.68 2.33 16.81
C ILE A 167 -8.06 1.22 17.80
N ALA A 168 -8.37 0.02 17.31
CA ALA A 168 -8.51 -1.17 18.14
C ALA A 168 -7.10 -1.64 18.57
N VAL A 169 -6.87 -1.70 19.89
CA VAL A 169 -5.62 -2.18 20.51
C VAL A 169 -5.72 -3.66 20.81
#